data_AF-A0A3P9M0Q5-F1
#
_entry.id   AF-A0A3P9M0Q5-F1
#
_cell.length_a   1.000
_cell.length_b   1.000
_cell.length_c   1.000
_cell.angle_alpha   90.00
_cell.angle_beta   90.00
_cell.angle_gamma   90.00
#
_symmetry.space_group_name_H-M   'P 1'
#
loop_
_entity.id
_entity.type
_entity.pdbx_description
1 polymer ?
#
loop_
_entity_poly.entity_id
_entity_poly.type
_entity_poly.pdbx_seq_one_letter_code
_entity_poly.pdbx_strand_id
1 'polypeptide(L)'
;MVFNGIKMLVFALTCMCFIVPVHQSLLPNATILDLSYKNMDFAMNLYRKIANYHDKNIFFSSLSVSTSFAALLMASDGITHQEILKVCNLEQFEMVDQPQFIPRLFQDLQENISRNGSLQLEQSMALFIRQRFEVEKTFQDNLKNFFQADINVLDFGNTKDSSRNDFHFKFWQIPFNPNFTENATFHIDNYNIVQVPMMFVEDKFYMVEDEPLGARVLKLPYKDGVSMLILLPNENADYSKIADEINATMFLNWTSNLEKRKLEVRMPRFHMEQDYLLHNILPDMGLTSLFTNSANLTKLSKDEDLMVSEVLHKAVIEVDEVGTTAAAATAVEVTRYSSMSFVINRPFFFFIYHEETEALLFVGRVIDPSRN
;
A
#
# COMPACT_ATOMS: atom_id res chain seq x y z
N MET A 1 25.42 -20.34 -28.25
CA MET A 1 24.05 -20.84 -28.46
C MET A 1 23.15 -19.62 -28.58
N VAL A 2 22.52 -19.44 -29.73
CA VAL A 2 21.73 -18.26 -30.08
C VAL A 2 20.41 -18.30 -29.29
N PHE A 3 20.18 -17.35 -28.39
CA PHE A 3 18.84 -17.12 -27.83
C PHE A 3 17.99 -16.43 -28.92
N ASN A 4 17.25 -17.23 -29.68
CA ASN A 4 16.20 -16.72 -30.55
C ASN A 4 15.04 -16.18 -29.69
N GLY A 5 14.74 -14.90 -29.85
CA GLY A 5 13.35 -14.48 -30.10
C GLY A 5 12.38 -14.21 -28.95
N ILE A 6 12.77 -14.22 -27.68
CA ILE A 6 11.84 -13.83 -26.60
C ILE A 6 11.79 -12.30 -26.51
N LYS A 7 10.61 -11.72 -26.76
CA LYS A 7 10.36 -10.27 -26.68
C LYS A 7 9.86 -9.91 -25.27
N MET A 8 10.35 -8.81 -24.68
CA MET A 8 10.18 -8.49 -23.25
C MET A 8 9.42 -7.17 -23.04
N LEU A 9 8.55 -7.12 -22.02
CA LEU A 9 7.80 -5.96 -21.54
C LEU A 9 8.06 -5.79 -20.04
N VAL A 10 8.70 -4.70 -19.62
CA VAL A 10 8.96 -4.45 -18.20
C VAL A 10 7.86 -3.54 -17.66
N PHE A 11 7.18 -4.01 -16.65
CA PHE A 11 6.19 -3.25 -15.91
C PHE A 11 6.86 -2.73 -14.63
N ALA A 12 7.09 -1.43 -14.49
CA ALA A 12 7.67 -0.89 -13.26
C ALA A 12 6.68 0.03 -12.55
N LEU A 13 6.30 -0.37 -11.35
CA LEU A 13 5.59 0.44 -10.39
C LEU A 13 6.62 1.20 -9.58
N THR A 14 6.78 2.47 -9.94
CA THR A 14 7.62 3.43 -9.23
C THR A 14 6.70 4.55 -8.77
N CYS A 15 6.78 5.03 -7.53
CA CYS A 15 6.00 6.18 -7.04
C CYS A 15 6.66 7.50 -7.49
N MET A 16 6.08 8.27 -8.43
CA MET A 16 6.51 9.61 -8.93
C MET A 16 5.35 10.44 -9.56
N CYS A 17 5.51 11.77 -9.73
CA CYS A 17 4.40 12.73 -9.93
C CYS A 17 4.22 13.38 -11.32
N PHE A 18 2.96 13.78 -11.62
CA PHE A 18 2.56 14.95 -12.42
C PHE A 18 1.31 15.65 -11.84
N ILE A 19 1.09 16.93 -12.19
CA ILE A 19 0.01 17.81 -11.68
C ILE A 19 -1.18 17.79 -12.65
N VAL A 20 -2.41 17.57 -12.17
CA VAL A 20 -3.66 17.71 -12.97
C VAL A 20 -4.73 18.52 -12.22
N PRO A 21 -5.55 19.37 -12.89
CA PRO A 21 -6.60 20.17 -12.24
C PRO A 21 -7.90 19.38 -11.96
N VAL A 22 -8.60 19.85 -10.93
CA VAL A 22 -9.80 19.29 -10.28
C VAL A 22 -11.10 19.49 -11.09
N HIS A 23 -12.02 18.51 -11.03
CA HIS A 23 -13.45 18.68 -11.34
C HIS A 23 -14.37 18.05 -10.27
N GLN A 24 -15.62 18.51 -10.20
CA GLN A 24 -16.56 18.43 -9.06
C GLN A 24 -17.29 17.08 -8.84
N SER A 25 -17.32 16.68 -7.56
CA SER A 25 -18.34 15.99 -6.71
C SER A 25 -19.08 14.70 -7.13
N LEU A 26 -18.93 13.63 -6.31
CA LEU A 26 -19.92 12.58 -5.99
C LEU A 26 -19.52 11.81 -4.71
N LEU A 27 -20.36 11.69 -3.68
CA LEU A 27 -20.12 10.86 -2.47
C LEU A 27 -19.61 9.45 -2.83
N PRO A 28 -18.83 8.74 -1.98
CA PRO A 28 -18.46 7.37 -2.27
C PRO A 28 -19.72 6.51 -2.39
N ASN A 29 -20.03 6.07 -3.60
CA ASN A 29 -21.09 5.09 -3.84
C ASN A 29 -20.69 3.76 -3.17
N ALA A 30 -21.65 2.94 -2.73
CA ALA A 30 -21.42 1.65 -2.07
C ALA A 30 -20.36 0.77 -2.78
N THR A 31 -20.26 0.91 -4.10
CA THR A 31 -19.27 0.25 -4.96
C THR A 31 -17.80 0.61 -4.66
N ILE A 32 -17.50 1.85 -4.24
CA ILE A 32 -16.12 2.27 -3.89
C ILE A 32 -15.69 1.60 -2.58
N LEU A 33 -16.60 1.52 -1.62
CA LEU A 33 -16.35 0.83 -0.35
C LEU A 33 -16.13 -0.66 -0.58
N ASP A 34 -16.95 -1.29 -1.42
CA ASP A 34 -16.77 -2.68 -1.82
C ASP A 34 -15.41 -2.90 -2.50
N LEU A 35 -14.99 -1.99 -3.39
CA LEU A 35 -13.66 -2.05 -4.02
C LEU A 35 -12.54 -1.96 -2.98
N SER A 36 -12.64 -1.05 -2.01
CA SER A 36 -11.66 -0.92 -0.92
C SER A 36 -11.51 -2.23 -0.14
N TYR A 37 -12.62 -2.91 0.18
CA TYR A 37 -12.58 -4.20 0.86
C TYR A 37 -11.96 -5.31 0.02
N LYS A 38 -12.30 -5.38 -1.28
CA LYS A 38 -11.69 -6.33 -2.21
C LYS A 38 -10.19 -6.12 -2.36
N ASN A 39 -9.75 -4.86 -2.46
CA ASN A 39 -8.35 -4.49 -2.50
C ASN A 39 -7.62 -4.84 -1.20
N MET A 40 -8.28 -4.74 -0.04
CA MET A 40 -7.69 -5.14 1.24
C MET A 40 -7.46 -6.66 1.31
N ASP A 41 -8.44 -7.47 0.90
CA ASP A 41 -8.28 -8.92 0.87
C ASP A 41 -7.15 -9.33 -0.09
N PHE A 42 -7.08 -8.71 -1.27
CA PHE A 42 -5.96 -8.89 -2.20
C PHE A 42 -4.63 -8.51 -1.55
N ALA A 43 -4.56 -7.34 -0.89
CA ALA A 43 -3.35 -6.87 -0.23
C ALA A 43 -2.89 -7.84 0.86
N MET A 44 -3.80 -8.39 1.66
CA MET A 44 -3.43 -9.37 2.69
C MET A 44 -3.02 -10.72 2.09
N ASN A 45 -3.60 -11.14 0.97
CA ASN A 45 -3.12 -12.32 0.24
C ASN A 45 -1.69 -12.11 -0.31
N LEU A 46 -1.41 -10.94 -0.89
CA LEU A 46 -0.07 -10.58 -1.35
C LEU A 46 0.92 -10.51 -0.18
N TYR A 47 0.53 -9.89 0.93
CA TYR A 47 1.31 -9.83 2.16
C TYR A 47 1.71 -11.22 2.64
N ARG A 48 0.76 -12.17 2.75
CA ARG A 48 1.04 -13.55 3.19
C ARG A 48 2.02 -14.25 2.25
N LYS A 49 1.88 -14.03 0.94
CA LYS A 49 2.83 -14.57 -0.03
C LYS A 49 4.22 -14.00 0.15
N ILE A 50 4.38 -12.69 0.30
CA ILE A 50 5.67 -12.05 0.60
C ILE A 50 6.26 -12.61 1.90
N ALA A 51 5.44 -12.73 2.95
CA ALA A 51 5.86 -13.23 4.26
C ALA A 51 6.34 -14.70 4.24
N ASN A 52 5.93 -15.50 3.26
CA ASN A 52 6.45 -16.86 3.06
C ASN A 52 7.89 -16.87 2.51
N TYR A 53 8.34 -15.79 1.86
CA TYR A 53 9.70 -15.67 1.34
C TYR A 53 10.69 -15.19 2.41
N HIS A 54 10.24 -14.39 3.38
CA HIS A 54 11.07 -13.92 4.48
C HIS A 54 10.28 -13.44 5.71
N ASP A 55 10.94 -13.48 6.86
CA ASP A 55 10.44 -13.05 8.17
C ASP A 55 10.86 -11.61 8.55
N LYS A 56 11.46 -10.85 7.62
CA LYS A 56 11.92 -9.46 7.84
C LYS A 56 10.79 -8.42 7.77
N ASN A 57 11.15 -7.14 7.91
CA ASN A 57 10.25 -6.02 7.61
C ASN A 57 9.59 -6.19 6.24
N ILE A 58 8.31 -5.81 6.14
CA ILE A 58 7.53 -5.84 4.90
C ILE A 58 6.85 -4.48 4.77
N PHE A 59 6.86 -3.90 3.59
CA PHE A 59 6.15 -2.65 3.32
C PHE A 59 5.85 -2.48 1.84
N PHE A 60 4.58 -2.33 1.47
CA PHE A 60 4.20 -2.08 0.08
C PHE A 60 2.93 -1.23 -0.02
N SER A 61 2.72 -0.60 -1.17
CA SER A 61 1.49 0.14 -1.46
C SER A 61 0.48 -0.80 -2.11
N SER A 62 -0.55 -1.18 -1.35
CA SER A 62 -1.67 -1.98 -1.86
C SER A 62 -2.40 -1.27 -2.99
N LEU A 63 -2.69 0.03 -2.83
CA LEU A 63 -3.42 0.80 -3.83
C LEU A 63 -2.64 0.92 -5.15
N SER A 64 -1.33 1.13 -5.10
CA SER A 64 -0.51 1.22 -6.33
C SER A 64 -0.49 -0.11 -7.08
N VAL A 65 -0.27 -1.23 -6.35
CA VAL A 65 -0.27 -2.57 -6.95
C VAL A 65 -1.64 -2.90 -7.55
N SER A 66 -2.75 -2.69 -6.83
CA SER A 66 -4.09 -2.93 -7.36
C SER A 66 -4.42 -2.07 -8.59
N THR A 67 -4.07 -0.78 -8.55
CA THR A 67 -4.26 0.15 -9.69
C THR A 67 -3.53 -0.36 -10.93
N SER A 68 -2.33 -0.92 -10.73
CA SER A 68 -1.52 -1.45 -11.82
C SER A 68 -2.16 -2.64 -12.52
N PHE A 69 -2.80 -3.53 -11.75
CA PHE A 69 -3.52 -4.65 -12.31
C PHE A 69 -4.82 -4.22 -12.96
N ALA A 70 -5.49 -3.18 -12.43
CA ALA A 70 -6.63 -2.57 -13.11
C ALA A 70 -6.25 -2.02 -14.49
N ALA A 71 -5.04 -1.46 -14.63
CA ALA A 71 -4.53 -1.06 -15.94
C ALA A 71 -4.20 -2.26 -16.84
N LEU A 72 -3.58 -3.31 -16.29
CA LEU A 72 -3.32 -4.56 -17.03
C LEU A 72 -4.59 -5.27 -17.49
N LEU A 73 -5.69 -5.18 -16.75
CA LEU A 73 -7.00 -5.71 -17.17
C LEU A 73 -7.49 -5.08 -18.47
N MET A 74 -7.25 -3.77 -18.66
CA MET A 74 -7.57 -3.09 -19.93
C MET A 74 -6.71 -3.58 -21.10
N ALA A 75 -5.49 -4.05 -20.81
CA ALA A 75 -4.54 -4.60 -21.79
C ALA A 75 -4.78 -6.08 -22.10
N SER A 76 -5.41 -6.84 -21.19
CA SER A 76 -5.51 -8.29 -21.27
C SER A 76 -6.86 -8.81 -21.78
N ASP A 77 -6.84 -10.02 -22.33
CA ASP A 77 -8.04 -10.77 -22.71
C ASP A 77 -7.91 -12.27 -22.34
N GLY A 78 -8.99 -13.04 -22.49
CA GLY A 78 -9.02 -14.49 -22.27
C GLY A 78 -8.55 -14.92 -20.87
N ILE A 79 -7.77 -15.99 -20.80
CA ILE A 79 -7.28 -16.57 -19.53
C ILE A 79 -6.46 -15.56 -18.74
N THR A 80 -5.62 -14.76 -19.40
CA THR A 80 -4.82 -13.73 -18.73
C THR A 80 -5.67 -12.70 -18.01
N HIS A 81 -6.75 -12.25 -18.65
CA HIS A 81 -7.68 -11.32 -18.01
C HIS A 81 -8.39 -11.96 -16.80
N GLN A 82 -8.82 -13.21 -16.92
CA GLN A 82 -9.50 -13.94 -15.83
C GLN A 82 -8.58 -14.20 -14.64
N GLU A 83 -7.31 -14.55 -14.87
CA GLU A 83 -6.33 -14.70 -13.80
C GLU A 83 -6.10 -13.38 -13.04
N ILE A 84 -5.98 -12.25 -13.74
CA ILE A 84 -5.81 -10.95 -13.10
C ILE A 84 -7.03 -10.59 -12.26
N LEU A 85 -8.25 -10.75 -12.80
CA LEU A 85 -9.50 -10.51 -12.06
C LEU A 85 -9.53 -11.31 -10.75
N LYS A 86 -9.23 -12.61 -10.83
CA LYS A 86 -9.26 -13.52 -9.69
C LYS A 86 -8.21 -13.19 -8.64
N VAL A 87 -6.97 -12.96 -9.05
CA VAL A 87 -5.89 -12.63 -8.12
C VAL A 87 -6.18 -11.32 -7.40
N CYS A 88 -6.72 -10.32 -8.11
CA CYS A 88 -7.06 -9.03 -7.53
C CYS A 88 -8.42 -9.01 -6.80
N ASN A 89 -9.15 -10.14 -6.76
CA ASN A 89 -10.48 -10.25 -6.14
C ASN A 89 -11.51 -9.27 -6.76
N LEU A 90 -11.45 -9.09 -8.09
CA LEU A 90 -12.26 -8.13 -8.86
C LEU A 90 -13.35 -8.79 -9.72
N GLU A 91 -13.50 -10.12 -9.71
CA GLU A 91 -14.45 -10.84 -10.57
C GLU A 91 -15.89 -10.32 -10.45
N GLN A 92 -16.30 -9.89 -9.26
CA GLN A 92 -17.65 -9.38 -9.00
C GLN A 92 -17.96 -8.03 -9.68
N PHE A 93 -16.92 -7.29 -10.09
CA PHE A 93 -17.05 -6.00 -10.74
C PHE A 93 -16.98 -6.13 -12.28
N GLU A 94 -16.69 -7.32 -12.80
CA GLU A 94 -16.62 -7.54 -14.24
C GLU A 94 -18.03 -7.54 -14.85
N MET A 95 -18.26 -6.62 -15.79
CA MET A 95 -19.55 -6.44 -16.44
C MET A 95 -19.37 -6.47 -17.96
N VAL A 96 -19.95 -7.48 -18.61
CA VAL A 96 -19.82 -7.72 -20.07
C VAL A 96 -20.20 -6.48 -20.89
N ASP A 97 -21.26 -5.78 -20.50
CA ASP A 97 -21.75 -4.60 -21.21
C ASP A 97 -21.05 -3.29 -20.77
N GLN A 98 -20.14 -3.34 -19.79
CA GLN A 98 -19.42 -2.18 -19.25
C GLN A 98 -17.93 -2.49 -19.01
N PRO A 99 -17.12 -2.72 -20.06
CA PRO A 99 -15.71 -3.10 -19.94
C PRO A 99 -14.81 -2.02 -19.31
N GLN A 100 -15.31 -0.80 -19.15
CA GLN A 100 -14.63 0.32 -18.50
C GLN A 100 -15.04 0.51 -17.04
N PHE A 101 -15.91 -0.35 -16.49
CA PHE A 101 -16.43 -0.18 -15.14
C PHE A 101 -15.32 -0.27 -14.08
N ILE A 102 -14.48 -1.30 -14.12
CA ILE A 102 -13.35 -1.47 -13.20
C ILE A 102 -12.38 -0.28 -13.26
N PRO A 103 -11.80 0.11 -14.42
CA PRO A 103 -10.88 1.25 -14.46
C PRO A 103 -11.55 2.57 -14.05
N ARG A 104 -12.84 2.77 -14.36
CA ARG A 104 -13.59 3.92 -13.86
C ARG A 104 -13.75 3.90 -12.33
N LEU A 105 -13.98 2.73 -11.73
CA LEU A 105 -14.11 2.59 -10.28
C LEU A 105 -12.80 2.91 -9.56
N PHE A 106 -11.66 2.49 -10.13
CA PHE A 106 -10.34 2.88 -9.62
C PHE A 106 -10.07 4.37 -9.80
N GLN A 107 -10.46 4.96 -10.94
CA GLN A 107 -10.40 6.41 -11.15
C GLN A 107 -11.22 7.16 -10.08
N ASP A 108 -12.48 6.77 -9.89
CA ASP A 108 -13.36 7.39 -8.91
C ASP A 108 -12.77 7.25 -7.49
N LEU A 109 -12.20 6.10 -7.14
CA LEU A 109 -11.52 5.89 -5.86
C LEU A 109 -10.33 6.86 -5.69
N GLN A 110 -9.46 6.98 -6.69
CA GLN A 110 -8.32 7.90 -6.64
C GLN A 110 -8.75 9.36 -6.55
N GLU A 111 -9.79 9.74 -7.29
CA GLU A 111 -10.40 11.06 -7.20
C GLU A 111 -10.92 11.31 -5.77
N ASN A 112 -11.61 10.34 -5.16
CA ASN A 112 -12.08 10.45 -3.78
C ASN A 112 -10.93 10.64 -2.77
N ILE A 113 -9.85 9.86 -2.92
CA ILE A 113 -8.65 9.96 -2.07
C ILE A 113 -7.96 11.31 -2.23
N SER A 114 -7.96 11.88 -3.44
CA SER A 114 -7.25 13.13 -3.76
C SER A 114 -8.08 14.40 -3.48
N ARG A 115 -9.39 14.27 -3.18
CA ARG A 115 -10.34 15.40 -3.05
C ARG A 115 -9.93 16.47 -2.07
N ASN A 116 -9.33 16.10 -0.95
CA ASN A 116 -9.01 17.05 0.11
C ASN A 116 -7.77 17.92 -0.22
N GLY A 117 -7.18 17.75 -1.41
CA GLY A 117 -6.19 18.66 -1.99
C GLY A 117 -4.79 18.60 -1.36
N SER A 118 -4.64 17.82 -0.30
CA SER A 118 -3.45 17.78 0.53
C SER A 118 -2.84 16.39 0.62
N LEU A 119 -3.61 15.31 0.44
CA LEU A 119 -3.05 13.98 0.21
C LEU A 119 -2.57 13.84 -1.24
N GLN A 120 -1.32 14.21 -1.47
CA GLN A 120 -0.61 13.85 -2.70
C GLN A 120 -0.06 12.44 -2.50
N LEU A 121 -0.88 11.43 -2.78
CA LEU A 121 -0.37 10.08 -2.90
C LEU A 121 0.43 10.03 -4.20
N GLU A 122 1.76 10.02 -4.11
CA GLU A 122 2.64 10.00 -5.28
C GLU A 122 2.66 8.62 -5.95
N GLN A 123 1.52 8.13 -6.44
CA GLN A 123 1.50 6.89 -7.22
C GLN A 123 1.86 7.22 -8.67
N SER A 124 3.00 6.73 -9.16
CA SER A 124 3.12 6.49 -10.60
C SER A 124 3.06 5.01 -10.91
N MET A 125 2.55 4.76 -12.09
CA MET A 125 2.64 3.49 -12.76
C MET A 125 3.38 3.79 -14.05
N ALA A 126 4.55 3.18 -14.24
CA ALA A 126 5.33 3.35 -15.45
C ALA A 126 5.31 2.03 -16.22
N LEU A 127 4.66 2.06 -17.39
CA LEU A 127 4.68 0.93 -18.31
C LEU A 127 5.85 1.10 -19.27
N PHE A 128 6.84 0.20 -19.20
CA PHE A 128 8.00 0.23 -20.06
C PHE A 128 7.91 -0.82 -21.17
N ILE A 129 7.69 -0.33 -22.38
CA ILE A 129 7.52 -1.18 -23.56
C ILE A 129 8.78 -1.10 -24.42
N ARG A 130 9.27 -2.25 -24.88
CA ARG A 130 10.42 -2.29 -25.79
C ARG A 130 10.05 -1.55 -27.08
N GLN A 131 10.97 -0.73 -27.59
CA GLN A 131 10.81 0.15 -28.77
C GLN A 131 10.31 -0.51 -30.07
N ARG A 132 10.13 -1.83 -30.11
CA ARG A 132 9.68 -2.61 -31.27
C ARG A 132 8.19 -2.93 -31.27
N PHE A 133 7.44 -2.48 -30.27
CA PHE A 133 6.01 -2.76 -30.17
C PHE A 133 5.18 -1.51 -30.45
N GLU A 134 4.17 -1.65 -31.30
CA GLU A 134 3.18 -0.60 -31.50
C GLU A 134 2.06 -0.73 -30.47
N VAL A 135 1.88 0.30 -29.66
CA VAL A 135 0.92 0.31 -28.56
C VAL A 135 -0.42 0.82 -29.08
N GLU A 136 -1.48 0.08 -28.84
CA GLU A 136 -2.84 0.44 -29.24
C GLU A 136 -3.24 1.80 -28.67
N LYS A 137 -3.58 2.75 -29.54
CA LYS A 137 -3.93 4.12 -29.13
C LYS A 137 -5.05 4.17 -28.09
N THR A 138 -6.07 3.33 -28.24
CA THR A 138 -7.16 3.21 -27.27
C THR A 138 -6.66 2.86 -25.86
N PHE A 139 -5.67 1.97 -25.77
CA PHE A 139 -5.06 1.64 -24.48
C PHE A 139 -4.28 2.84 -23.92
N GLN A 140 -3.49 3.53 -24.75
CA GLN A 140 -2.76 4.74 -24.32
C GLN A 140 -3.72 5.82 -23.79
N ASP A 141 -4.79 6.09 -24.54
CA ASP A 141 -5.79 7.09 -24.18
C ASP A 141 -6.50 6.71 -22.88
N ASN A 142 -6.90 5.45 -22.72
CA ASN A 142 -7.52 4.95 -21.49
C ASN A 142 -6.57 5.01 -20.28
N LEU A 143 -5.30 4.65 -20.45
CA LEU A 143 -4.31 4.70 -19.37
C LEU A 143 -4.15 6.13 -18.83
N LYS A 144 -4.08 7.10 -19.74
CA LYS A 144 -4.02 8.52 -19.40
C LYS A 144 -5.31 9.01 -18.75
N ASN A 145 -6.46 8.62 -19.31
CA ASN A 145 -7.77 9.09 -18.86
C ASN A 145 -8.17 8.55 -17.48
N PHE A 146 -7.93 7.26 -17.21
CA PHE A 146 -8.35 6.62 -15.96
C PHE A 146 -7.31 6.71 -14.85
N PHE A 147 -6.02 6.63 -15.19
CA PHE A 147 -4.95 6.48 -14.20
C PHE A 147 -3.95 7.64 -14.20
N GLN A 148 -4.12 8.63 -15.07
CA GLN A 148 -3.19 9.76 -15.23
C GLN A 148 -1.74 9.30 -15.43
N ALA A 149 -1.56 8.11 -16.01
CA ALA A 149 -0.27 7.46 -16.20
C ALA A 149 0.17 7.56 -17.66
N ASP A 150 1.46 7.83 -17.87
CA ASP A 150 2.10 7.87 -19.18
C ASP A 150 2.79 6.53 -19.50
N ILE A 151 2.86 6.20 -20.79
CA ILE A 151 3.63 5.05 -21.29
C ILE A 151 4.99 5.56 -21.73
N ASN A 152 6.05 5.06 -21.07
CA ASN A 152 7.41 5.39 -21.42
C ASN A 152 8.00 4.26 -22.27
N VAL A 153 8.18 4.51 -23.57
CA VAL A 153 8.89 3.58 -24.47
C VAL A 153 10.39 3.73 -24.20
N LEU A 154 10.98 2.82 -23.42
CA LEU A 154 12.41 2.81 -23.12
C LEU A 154 13.18 1.82 -24.00
N ASP A 155 14.43 2.18 -24.28
CA ASP A 155 15.44 1.25 -24.78
C ASP A 155 16.10 0.55 -23.58
N PHE A 156 15.88 -0.76 -23.45
CA PHE A 156 16.33 -1.59 -22.32
C PHE A 156 17.87 -1.73 -22.18
N GLY A 157 18.65 -0.97 -22.95
CA GLY A 157 20.11 -0.94 -22.87
C GLY A 157 20.68 -0.18 -21.66
N ASN A 158 19.87 0.56 -20.89
CA ASN A 158 20.37 1.43 -19.83
C ASN A 158 19.43 1.49 -18.60
N THR A 159 19.42 0.43 -17.78
CA THR A 159 18.56 0.29 -16.58
C THR A 159 19.06 1.10 -15.36
N LYS A 160 19.72 2.25 -15.56
CA LYS A 160 20.27 3.07 -14.47
C LYS A 160 19.44 4.30 -14.07
N ASP A 161 18.37 4.59 -14.78
CA ASP A 161 17.47 5.71 -14.45
C ASP A 161 16.16 5.21 -13.84
N SER A 162 16.22 4.64 -12.63
CA SER A 162 15.09 4.71 -11.71
C SER A 162 15.38 5.84 -10.74
N SER A 163 14.73 6.97 -10.98
CA SER A 163 14.81 8.14 -10.12
C SER A 163 14.48 7.73 -8.68
N ARG A 164 15.27 8.23 -7.73
CA ARG A 164 15.01 8.09 -6.29
C ARG A 164 14.12 9.24 -5.88
N ASN A 165 12.86 8.96 -5.55
CA ASN A 165 12.04 9.91 -4.81
C ASN A 165 11.90 9.38 -3.38
N ASP A 166 12.43 10.14 -2.44
CA ASP A 166 12.24 9.90 -1.01
C ASP A 166 10.80 10.29 -0.66
N PHE A 167 10.07 9.36 -0.06
CA PHE A 167 8.68 9.52 0.27
C PHE A 167 8.51 9.89 1.75
N HIS A 168 7.89 11.04 2.00
CA HIS A 168 7.49 11.46 3.35
C HIS A 168 5.96 11.47 3.43
N PHE A 169 5.39 10.59 4.25
CA PHE A 169 3.97 10.72 4.57
C PHE A 169 3.73 12.07 5.22
N LYS A 170 2.69 12.76 4.71
CA LYS A 170 2.20 13.96 5.34
C LYS A 170 1.64 13.63 6.72
N PHE A 171 1.41 14.71 7.41
CA PHE A 171 1.82 14.92 8.77
C PHE A 171 0.87 14.39 9.82
N TRP A 172 1.37 14.00 10.99
CA TRP A 172 0.51 13.67 12.13
C TRP A 172 -0.50 14.79 12.40
N GLN A 173 -1.76 14.42 12.65
CA GLN A 173 -2.74 15.37 13.16
C GLN A 173 -2.31 15.88 14.55
N ILE A 174 -1.71 14.99 15.35
CA ILE A 174 -1.11 15.28 16.66
C ILE A 174 0.36 14.84 16.59
N PRO A 175 1.31 15.75 16.39
CA PRO A 175 2.73 15.40 16.27
C PRO A 175 3.31 14.95 17.61
N PHE A 176 4.34 14.11 17.53
CA PHE A 176 5.18 13.79 18.68
C PHE A 176 6.11 14.97 18.96
N ASN A 177 6.54 15.14 20.22
CA ASN A 177 7.50 16.18 20.57
C ASN A 177 8.91 15.56 20.55
N PRO A 178 9.83 15.99 19.67
CA PRO A 178 11.19 15.44 19.59
C PRO A 178 11.97 15.51 20.90
N ASN A 179 11.63 16.45 21.79
CA ASN A 179 12.29 16.58 23.09
C ASN A 179 11.95 15.45 24.07
N PHE A 180 10.87 14.70 23.83
CA PHE A 180 10.48 13.53 24.63
C PHE A 180 10.89 12.21 23.97
N THR A 181 11.57 12.26 22.82
CA THR A 181 12.09 11.06 22.18
C THR A 181 13.37 10.64 22.87
N GLU A 182 13.35 9.41 23.39
CA GLU A 182 14.47 8.81 24.10
C GLU A 182 14.76 7.43 23.52
N ASN A 183 16.02 6.98 23.62
CA ASN A 183 16.34 5.60 23.27
C ASN A 183 15.63 4.65 24.24
N ALA A 184 14.88 3.69 23.70
CA ALA A 184 14.24 2.64 24.46
C ALA A 184 14.44 1.28 23.82
N THR A 185 14.26 0.24 24.63
CA THR A 185 14.34 -1.15 24.18
C THR A 185 13.16 -1.51 23.30
N PHE A 186 13.47 -2.13 22.16
CA PHE A 186 12.52 -2.83 21.32
C PHE A 186 12.89 -4.32 21.26
N HIS A 187 11.90 -5.19 21.48
CA HIS A 187 12.06 -6.63 21.56
C HIS A 187 11.69 -7.25 20.21
N ILE A 188 12.69 -7.56 19.38
CA ILE A 188 12.48 -8.23 18.08
C ILE A 188 11.88 -9.62 18.33
N ASP A 189 12.47 -10.34 19.28
CA ASP A 189 11.97 -11.60 19.81
C ASP A 189 12.44 -11.79 21.27
N ASN A 190 12.25 -13.00 21.82
CA ASN A 190 12.61 -13.31 23.20
C ASN A 190 14.12 -13.28 23.50
N TYR A 191 14.96 -13.27 22.47
CA TYR A 191 16.41 -13.34 22.57
C TYR A 191 17.11 -12.11 21.97
N ASN A 192 16.46 -11.44 21.01
CA ASN A 192 17.00 -10.30 20.28
C ASN A 192 16.30 -9.01 20.68
N ILE A 193 17.09 -8.05 21.20
CA ILE A 193 16.64 -6.71 21.54
C ILE A 193 17.50 -5.66 20.85
N VAL A 194 16.91 -4.51 20.53
CA VAL A 194 17.61 -3.35 19.95
C VAL A 194 17.23 -2.09 20.71
N GLN A 195 18.11 -1.08 20.70
CA GLN A 195 17.80 0.26 21.21
C GLN A 195 17.38 1.12 20.04
N VAL A 196 16.21 1.75 20.13
CA VAL A 196 15.68 2.63 19.08
C VAL A 196 15.15 3.94 19.65
N PRO A 197 15.18 5.04 18.86
CA PRO A 197 14.52 6.27 19.24
C PRO A 197 13.01 6.02 19.39
N MET A 198 12.52 6.12 20.62
CA MET A 198 11.13 5.89 20.97
C MET A 198 10.44 7.22 21.19
N MET A 199 9.58 7.58 20.25
CA MET A 199 8.79 8.81 20.29
C MET A 199 7.70 8.70 21.36
N PHE A 200 7.30 9.84 21.93
CA PHE A 200 6.28 9.92 22.97
C PHE A 200 5.26 11.02 22.68
N VAL A 201 3.98 10.70 22.89
CA VAL A 201 2.89 11.67 22.87
C VAL A 201 1.80 11.24 23.86
N GLU A 202 1.21 12.20 24.56
CA GLU A 202 0.05 11.98 25.43
C GLU A 202 -1.12 12.82 24.93
N ASP A 203 -2.16 12.17 24.41
CA ASP A 203 -3.39 12.84 23.97
C ASP A 203 -4.55 11.82 23.89
N LYS A 204 -5.68 12.23 23.32
CA LYS A 204 -6.85 11.38 23.08
C LYS A 204 -6.74 10.73 21.70
N PHE A 205 -6.38 9.46 21.69
CA PHE A 205 -6.34 8.62 20.50
C PHE A 205 -7.50 7.62 20.48
N TYR A 206 -7.66 6.93 19.38
CA TYR A 206 -8.68 5.90 19.24
C TYR A 206 -8.05 4.52 19.30
N MET A 207 -8.62 3.62 20.10
CA MET A 207 -8.13 2.26 20.21
C MET A 207 -9.27 1.25 20.37
N VAL A 208 -8.98 0.00 20.03
CA VAL A 208 -9.85 -1.15 20.29
C VAL A 208 -8.97 -2.35 20.66
N GLU A 209 -9.47 -3.23 21.51
CA GLU A 209 -8.82 -4.51 21.84
C GLU A 209 -9.55 -5.63 21.10
N ASP A 210 -8.79 -6.46 20.39
CA ASP A 210 -9.29 -7.66 19.72
C ASP A 210 -8.83 -8.87 20.54
N GLU A 211 -9.62 -9.22 21.56
CA GLU A 211 -9.34 -10.35 22.45
C GLU A 211 -9.22 -11.69 21.69
N PRO A 212 -10.11 -12.02 20.71
CA PRO A 212 -9.98 -13.24 19.91
C PRO A 212 -8.66 -13.33 19.14
N LEU A 213 -8.22 -12.22 18.53
CA LEU A 213 -6.93 -12.17 17.82
C LEU A 213 -5.74 -12.11 18.78
N GLY A 214 -5.97 -11.69 20.03
CA GLY A 214 -4.92 -11.44 21.01
C GLY A 214 -4.06 -10.23 20.64
N ALA A 215 -4.70 -9.14 20.24
CA ALA A 215 -4.02 -7.92 19.79
C ALA A 215 -4.74 -6.65 20.23
N ARG A 216 -4.02 -5.53 20.23
CA ARG A 216 -4.60 -4.19 20.43
C ARG A 216 -4.37 -3.34 19.20
N VAL A 217 -5.36 -2.53 18.86
CA VAL A 217 -5.34 -1.68 17.67
C VAL A 217 -5.36 -0.22 18.10
N LEU A 218 -4.46 0.59 17.56
CA LEU A 218 -4.37 2.03 17.78
C LEU A 218 -4.48 2.76 16.44
N LYS A 219 -5.36 3.76 16.37
CA LYS A 219 -5.44 4.68 15.24
C LYS A 219 -4.68 5.96 15.55
N LEU A 220 -3.71 6.27 14.70
CA LEU A 220 -2.92 7.49 14.67
C LEU A 220 -3.33 8.32 13.44
N PRO A 221 -4.14 9.37 13.61
CA PRO A 221 -4.58 10.20 12.50
C PRO A 221 -3.43 11.01 11.90
N TYR A 222 -3.33 10.98 10.57
CA TYR A 222 -2.63 11.98 9.80
C TYR A 222 -3.59 13.12 9.44
N LYS A 223 -3.06 14.19 8.86
CA LYS A 223 -3.88 15.21 8.20
C LYS A 223 -4.60 14.58 7.00
N ASP A 224 -5.61 15.30 6.51
CA ASP A 224 -6.20 15.06 5.18
C ASP A 224 -7.02 13.77 5.04
N GLY A 225 -7.56 13.28 6.16
CA GLY A 225 -8.46 12.11 6.15
C GLY A 225 -7.71 10.79 5.96
N VAL A 226 -6.43 10.73 6.28
CA VAL A 226 -5.63 9.50 6.31
C VAL A 226 -5.29 9.14 7.75
N SER A 227 -5.24 7.85 8.03
CA SER A 227 -4.84 7.34 9.33
C SER A 227 -3.87 6.18 9.20
N MET A 228 -2.96 6.06 10.16
CA MET A 228 -2.20 4.84 10.41
C MET A 228 -2.91 4.04 11.50
N LEU A 229 -3.27 2.81 11.18
CA LEU A 229 -3.79 1.83 12.12
C LEU A 229 -2.67 0.88 12.52
N ILE A 230 -2.23 0.92 13.77
CA ILE A 230 -1.24 0.00 14.34
C ILE A 230 -1.97 -1.18 14.95
N LEU A 231 -1.68 -2.39 14.49
CA LEU A 231 -2.07 -3.63 15.15
C LEU A 231 -0.85 -4.14 15.92
N LEU A 232 -0.95 -4.14 17.24
CA LEU A 232 0.08 -4.59 18.16
C LEU A 232 -0.35 -5.91 18.81
N PRO A 233 0.16 -7.05 18.34
CA PRO A 233 -0.04 -8.36 18.96
C PRO A 233 0.35 -8.38 20.44
N ASN A 234 -0.24 -9.29 21.22
CA ASN A 234 0.22 -9.55 22.59
C ASN A 234 1.64 -10.15 22.61
N GLU A 235 2.26 -10.13 23.78
CA GLU A 235 3.58 -10.76 23.96
C GLU A 235 3.52 -12.25 23.62
N ASN A 236 4.59 -12.78 23.00
CA ASN A 236 4.70 -14.18 22.55
C ASN A 236 3.65 -14.62 21.51
N ALA A 237 2.96 -13.68 20.85
CA ALA A 237 2.03 -13.99 19.78
C ALA A 237 2.74 -14.61 18.56
N ASP A 238 2.02 -15.48 17.86
CA ASP A 238 2.42 -16.04 16.58
C ASP A 238 1.99 -15.08 15.45
N TYR A 239 2.94 -14.26 14.99
CA TYR A 239 2.68 -13.24 13.96
C TYR A 239 2.20 -13.83 12.64
N SER A 240 2.56 -15.08 12.32
CA SER A 240 2.08 -15.76 11.12
C SER A 240 0.60 -16.07 11.23
N LYS A 241 0.16 -16.63 12.38
CA LYS A 241 -1.27 -16.88 12.64
C LYS A 241 -2.09 -15.60 12.67
N ILE A 242 -1.56 -14.54 13.28
CA ILE A 242 -2.23 -13.24 13.28
C ILE A 242 -2.43 -12.76 11.85
N ALA A 243 -1.37 -12.78 11.02
CA ALA A 243 -1.47 -12.37 9.63
C ALA A 243 -2.45 -13.23 8.81
N ASP A 244 -2.59 -14.51 9.13
CA ASP A 244 -3.55 -15.40 8.48
C ASP A 244 -5.01 -14.97 8.73
N GLU A 245 -5.31 -14.40 9.90
CA GLU A 245 -6.67 -13.95 10.23
C GLU A 245 -7.02 -12.59 9.59
N ILE A 246 -6.05 -11.67 9.41
CA ILE A 246 -6.33 -10.29 8.94
C ILE A 246 -7.00 -10.28 7.56
N ASN A 247 -8.20 -9.71 7.49
CA ASN A 247 -8.97 -9.56 6.26
C ASN A 247 -9.85 -8.28 6.32
N ALA A 248 -10.57 -7.98 5.24
CA ALA A 248 -11.41 -6.78 5.18
C ALA A 248 -12.47 -6.71 6.28
N THR A 249 -13.03 -7.85 6.69
CA THR A 249 -14.05 -7.90 7.77
C THR A 249 -13.44 -7.53 9.12
N MET A 250 -12.24 -8.04 9.42
CA MET A 250 -11.53 -7.68 10.65
C MET A 250 -11.17 -6.20 10.69
N PHE A 251 -10.65 -5.67 9.58
CA PHE A 251 -10.29 -4.27 9.50
C PHE A 251 -11.50 -3.35 9.71
N LEU A 252 -12.62 -3.64 9.06
CA LEU A 252 -13.87 -2.90 9.25
C LEU A 252 -14.38 -3.00 10.70
N ASN A 253 -14.25 -4.18 11.31
CA ASN A 253 -14.60 -4.36 12.72
C ASN A 253 -13.71 -3.48 13.62
N TRP A 254 -12.42 -3.37 13.33
CA TRP A 254 -11.54 -2.46 14.07
C TRP A 254 -11.97 -1.01 13.87
N THR A 255 -12.08 -0.52 12.62
CA THR A 255 -12.37 0.89 12.35
C THR A 255 -13.74 1.33 12.88
N SER A 256 -14.74 0.43 12.89
CA SER A 256 -16.09 0.71 13.38
C SER A 256 -16.20 0.77 14.91
N ASN A 257 -15.33 0.05 15.64
CA ASN A 257 -15.41 -0.09 17.10
C ASN A 257 -14.31 0.68 17.86
N LEU A 258 -13.62 1.58 17.17
CA LEU A 258 -12.59 2.43 17.75
C LEU A 258 -13.16 3.38 18.83
N GLU A 259 -12.62 3.28 20.05
CA GLU A 259 -13.02 4.15 21.16
C GLU A 259 -11.97 5.20 21.46
N LYS A 260 -12.42 6.46 21.63
CA LYS A 260 -11.54 7.57 21.97
C LYS A 260 -11.15 7.53 23.45
N ARG A 261 -9.86 7.40 23.75
CA ARG A 261 -9.31 7.29 25.12
C ARG A 261 -8.08 8.17 25.27
N LYS A 262 -7.83 8.69 26.48
CA LYS A 262 -6.60 9.41 26.81
C LYS A 262 -5.47 8.38 26.98
N LEU A 263 -4.46 8.44 26.12
CA LEU A 263 -3.36 7.47 26.06
C LEU A 263 -2.01 8.15 26.09
N GLU A 264 -1.05 7.50 26.75
CA GLU A 264 0.38 7.71 26.55
C GLU A 264 0.86 6.75 25.45
N VAL A 265 1.14 7.27 24.26
CA VAL A 265 1.60 6.48 23.12
C VAL A 265 3.11 6.56 23.03
N ARG A 266 3.76 5.39 22.93
CA ARG A 266 5.18 5.26 22.63
C ARG A 266 5.38 4.46 21.35
N MET A 267 6.08 5.04 20.39
CA MET A 267 6.25 4.46 19.05
C MET A 267 7.69 4.63 18.56
N PRO A 268 8.33 3.59 17.99
CA PRO A 268 9.69 3.71 17.49
C PRO A 268 9.69 4.57 16.22
N ARG A 269 10.72 5.40 16.06
CA ARG A 269 11.08 5.90 14.72
C ARG A 269 11.50 4.71 13.85
N PHE A 270 11.11 4.73 12.59
CA PHE A 270 11.61 3.76 11.62
C PHE A 270 11.56 4.32 10.21
N HIS A 271 12.37 3.73 9.36
CA HIS A 271 12.39 3.96 7.93
C HIS A 271 12.44 2.61 7.23
N MET A 272 11.69 2.44 6.14
CA MET A 272 11.74 1.23 5.34
C MET A 272 11.77 1.59 3.86
N GLU A 273 12.61 0.88 3.13
CA GLU A 273 12.71 0.94 1.66
C GLU A 273 12.68 -0.50 1.15
N GLN A 274 11.59 -0.86 0.49
CA GLN A 274 11.32 -2.24 0.07
C GLN A 274 11.07 -2.29 -1.44
N ASP A 275 11.79 -3.21 -2.08
CA ASP A 275 11.74 -3.47 -3.52
C ASP A 275 11.28 -4.92 -3.75
N TYR A 276 10.18 -5.11 -4.49
CA TYR A 276 9.61 -6.41 -4.79
C TYR A 276 9.57 -6.68 -6.28
N LEU A 277 10.15 -7.80 -6.67
CA LEU A 277 9.98 -8.40 -8.00
C LEU A 277 8.71 -9.25 -8.00
N LEU A 278 7.55 -8.61 -8.16
CA LEU A 278 6.25 -9.26 -8.03
C LEU A 278 6.02 -10.38 -9.05
N HIS A 279 6.70 -10.36 -10.19
CA HIS A 279 6.67 -11.45 -11.17
C HIS A 279 7.16 -12.81 -10.61
N ASN A 280 7.91 -12.80 -9.51
CA ASN A 280 8.30 -14.04 -8.81
C ASN A 280 7.25 -14.52 -7.79
N ILE A 281 6.29 -13.67 -7.40
CA ILE A 281 5.34 -13.92 -6.32
C ILE A 281 3.94 -14.20 -6.88
N LEU A 282 3.52 -13.43 -7.88
CA LEU A 282 2.20 -13.49 -8.50
C LEU A 282 1.86 -14.85 -9.14
N PRO A 283 2.82 -15.61 -9.72
CA PRO A 283 2.54 -16.98 -10.17
C PRO A 283 2.01 -17.89 -9.06
N ASP A 284 2.54 -17.78 -7.83
CA ASP A 284 2.08 -18.55 -6.67
C ASP A 284 0.69 -18.12 -6.17
N MET A 285 0.21 -16.97 -6.63
CA MET A 285 -1.15 -16.47 -6.39
C MET A 285 -2.13 -16.92 -7.48
N GLY A 286 -1.63 -17.51 -8.58
CA GLY A 286 -2.43 -17.97 -9.71
C GLY A 286 -2.40 -17.07 -10.93
N LEU A 287 -1.56 -16.03 -10.96
CA LEU A 287 -1.35 -15.18 -12.14
C LEU A 287 -0.08 -15.65 -12.87
N THR A 288 -0.26 -16.59 -13.80
CA THR A 288 0.86 -17.26 -14.47
C THR A 288 0.96 -16.87 -15.94
N SER A 289 -0.18 -16.82 -16.64
CA SER A 289 -0.23 -16.62 -18.09
C SER A 289 0.43 -15.31 -18.51
N LEU A 290 0.28 -14.24 -17.70
CA LEU A 290 0.85 -12.92 -17.92
C LEU A 290 2.39 -12.92 -18.12
N PHE A 291 3.07 -13.88 -17.50
CA PHE A 291 4.54 -13.99 -17.50
C PHE A 291 5.07 -15.08 -18.45
N THR A 292 4.22 -15.56 -19.36
CA THR A 292 4.56 -16.63 -20.30
C THR A 292 4.14 -16.24 -21.72
N ASN A 293 4.59 -17.01 -22.71
CA ASN A 293 4.16 -16.83 -24.11
C ASN A 293 2.65 -17.07 -24.34
N SER A 294 1.91 -17.53 -23.32
CA SER A 294 0.44 -17.65 -23.35
C SER A 294 -0.29 -16.36 -22.98
N ALA A 295 0.45 -15.31 -22.60
CA ALA A 295 -0.12 -14.01 -22.26
C ALA A 295 -0.96 -13.47 -23.44
N ASN A 296 -2.22 -13.16 -23.16
CA ASN A 296 -3.07 -12.48 -24.13
C ASN A 296 -3.16 -11.00 -23.79
N LEU A 297 -2.25 -10.22 -24.37
CA LEU A 297 -2.16 -8.76 -24.24
C LEU A 297 -2.56 -8.05 -25.55
N THR A 298 -3.47 -8.65 -26.32
CA THR A 298 -3.86 -8.16 -27.66
C THR A 298 -4.61 -6.83 -27.66
N LYS A 299 -5.05 -6.34 -26.49
CA LYS A 299 -5.61 -4.99 -26.31
C LYS A 299 -4.52 -3.94 -26.04
N LEU A 300 -3.31 -4.36 -25.66
CA LEU A 300 -2.13 -3.49 -25.53
C LEU A 300 -1.43 -3.29 -26.87
N SER A 301 -1.24 -4.36 -27.65
CA SER A 301 -0.58 -4.35 -28.95
C SER A 301 -1.09 -5.51 -29.82
N LYS A 302 -1.13 -5.33 -31.15
CA LYS A 302 -1.40 -6.44 -32.09
C LYS A 302 -0.18 -7.30 -32.39
N ASP A 303 0.99 -6.91 -31.90
CA ASP A 303 2.21 -7.68 -32.10
C ASP A 303 2.15 -9.03 -31.38
N GLU A 304 2.58 -10.08 -32.09
CA GLU A 304 2.65 -11.43 -31.55
C GLU A 304 3.78 -11.58 -30.52
N ASP A 305 3.57 -12.52 -29.59
CA ASP A 305 4.48 -12.92 -28.50
C ASP A 305 4.78 -11.81 -27.47
N LEU A 306 3.77 -11.01 -27.12
CA LEU A 306 3.87 -10.01 -26.05
C LEU A 306 3.50 -10.62 -24.69
N MET A 307 4.43 -10.57 -23.74
CA MET A 307 4.23 -10.98 -22.34
C MET A 307 4.92 -9.99 -21.41
N VAL A 308 4.46 -9.89 -20.15
CA VAL A 308 5.15 -9.11 -19.10
C VAL A 308 6.38 -9.91 -18.65
N SER A 309 7.58 -9.33 -18.76
CA SER A 309 8.82 -9.95 -18.31
C SER A 309 9.12 -9.67 -16.84
N GLU A 310 8.74 -8.48 -16.35
CA GLU A 310 9.07 -8.06 -14.99
C GLU A 310 7.96 -7.15 -14.45
N VAL A 311 7.63 -7.34 -13.17
CA VAL A 311 6.83 -6.39 -12.38
C VAL A 311 7.67 -5.99 -11.18
N LEU A 312 8.12 -4.74 -11.14
CA LEU A 312 8.87 -4.17 -10.01
C LEU A 312 7.94 -3.27 -9.20
N HIS A 313 7.84 -3.48 -7.89
CA HIS A 313 7.13 -2.58 -6.96
C HIS A 313 8.10 -2.05 -5.91
N LYS A 314 8.22 -0.74 -5.81
CA LYS A 314 9.06 -0.05 -4.83
C LYS A 314 8.22 0.80 -3.89
N ALA A 315 8.47 0.69 -2.59
CA ALA A 315 7.84 1.53 -1.58
C ALA A 315 8.84 1.99 -0.53
N VAL A 316 8.74 3.27 -0.16
CA VAL A 316 9.55 3.90 0.88
C VAL A 316 8.61 4.50 1.92
N ILE A 317 8.97 4.44 3.19
CA ILE A 317 8.28 5.15 4.27
C ILE A 317 9.29 5.62 5.30
N GLU A 318 9.09 6.83 5.79
CA GLU A 318 9.77 7.36 6.97
C GLU A 318 8.72 7.75 8.01
N VAL A 319 8.94 7.31 9.25
CA VAL A 319 8.13 7.64 10.41
C VAL A 319 9.01 8.28 11.47
N ASP A 320 8.78 9.57 11.69
CA ASP A 320 9.43 10.40 12.69
C ASP A 320 8.40 11.22 13.50
N GLU A 321 8.86 12.15 14.33
CA GLU A 321 7.96 13.00 15.11
C GLU A 321 7.26 14.08 14.29
N VAL A 322 7.82 14.43 13.13
CA VAL A 322 7.56 15.71 12.48
C VAL A 322 6.46 15.59 11.45
N GLY A 323 5.43 16.39 11.71
CA GLY A 323 4.30 16.68 10.86
C GLY A 323 4.33 18.05 10.13
N THR A 324 5.49 18.62 9.80
CA THR A 324 5.70 20.10 9.68
C THR A 324 5.12 20.91 10.84
N THR A 325 5.95 21.84 11.29
CA THR A 325 5.78 22.62 12.50
C THR A 325 4.59 23.58 12.39
N ALA A 326 3.45 23.22 12.98
CA ALA A 326 2.46 24.19 13.46
C ALA A 326 2.55 24.21 14.99
N ALA A 327 3.08 25.31 15.51
CA ALA A 327 3.33 25.54 16.91
C ALA A 327 2.04 25.47 17.74
N ALA A 328 1.99 24.54 18.70
CA ALA A 328 1.24 24.71 19.92
C ALA A 328 1.95 23.91 21.02
N ALA A 329 2.77 24.60 21.81
CA ALA A 329 3.31 24.08 23.04
C ALA A 329 2.16 23.96 24.06
N THR A 330 1.50 22.81 24.11
CA THR A 330 0.70 22.43 25.28
C THR A 330 1.67 21.93 26.34
N ALA A 331 1.81 22.70 27.41
CA ALA A 331 2.53 22.28 28.60
C ALA A 331 1.89 20.98 29.12
N VAL A 332 2.71 19.94 29.29
CA VAL A 332 2.29 18.69 29.91
C VAL A 332 2.06 18.97 31.39
N GLU A 333 0.80 19.23 31.79
CA GLU A 333 0.41 19.19 33.19
C GLU A 333 0.28 17.72 33.61
N VAL A 334 1.33 17.22 34.26
CA VAL A 334 1.36 15.88 34.89
C VAL A 334 0.39 15.88 36.07
N THR A 335 -0.89 15.66 35.79
CA THR A 335 -1.89 15.31 36.79
C THR A 335 -1.88 13.79 36.95
N ARG A 336 -1.64 13.32 38.18
CA ARG A 336 -1.68 11.88 38.55
C ARG A 336 -3.10 11.32 38.39
N TYR A 337 -3.47 11.00 37.16
CA TYR A 337 -4.42 9.95 36.85
C TYR A 337 -3.61 8.85 36.14
N SER A 338 -3.97 7.58 36.35
CA SER A 338 -3.34 6.46 35.64
C SER A 338 -3.68 6.56 34.15
N SER A 339 -2.92 7.34 33.39
CA SER A 339 -3.03 7.38 31.93
C SER A 339 -2.68 5.99 31.40
N MET A 340 -3.53 5.45 30.51
CA MET A 340 -3.31 4.13 29.92
C MET A 340 -2.17 4.23 28.90
N SER A 341 -1.19 3.33 28.99
CA SER A 341 -0.03 3.33 28.10
C SER A 341 -0.22 2.39 26.90
N PHE A 342 0.06 2.87 25.69
CA PHE A 342 0.17 2.07 24.47
C PHE A 342 1.62 2.11 23.98
N VAL A 343 2.39 1.07 24.32
CA VAL A 343 3.83 1.01 24.02
C VAL A 343 4.09 0.01 22.89
N ILE A 344 4.63 0.50 21.77
CA ILE A 344 4.95 -0.27 20.56
C ILE A 344 6.43 -0.67 20.62
N ASN A 345 6.78 -1.58 21.53
CA ASN A 345 8.16 -2.02 21.77
C ASN A 345 8.46 -3.45 21.32
N ARG A 346 7.70 -3.96 20.36
CA ARG A 346 7.81 -5.32 19.78
C ARG A 346 7.21 -5.32 18.38
N PRO A 347 7.43 -6.37 17.56
CA PRO A 347 6.92 -6.39 16.20
C PRO A 347 5.44 -6.08 16.11
N PHE A 348 5.07 -5.36 15.06
CA PHE A 348 3.71 -4.87 14.85
C PHE A 348 3.39 -4.78 13.37
N PHE A 349 2.10 -4.80 13.06
CA PHE A 349 1.58 -4.51 11.74
C PHE A 349 1.06 -3.08 11.72
N PHE A 350 1.10 -2.46 10.54
CA PHE A 350 0.45 -1.18 10.35
C PHE A 350 -0.20 -1.09 8.98
N PHE A 351 -1.28 -0.31 8.95
CA PHE A 351 -2.11 -0.09 7.77
C PHE A 351 -2.31 1.40 7.62
N ILE A 352 -1.96 1.95 6.47
CA ILE A 352 -2.24 3.36 6.18
C ILE A 352 -3.41 3.39 5.22
N TYR A 353 -4.48 4.08 5.61
CA TYR A 353 -5.76 4.02 4.90
C TYR A 353 -6.42 5.40 4.83
N HIS A 354 -7.21 5.61 3.79
CA HIS A 354 -8.06 6.79 3.63
C HIS A 354 -9.40 6.56 4.33
N GLU A 355 -9.72 7.39 5.32
CA GLU A 355 -10.83 7.17 6.24
C GLU A 355 -12.21 7.22 5.57
N GLU A 356 -12.42 8.11 4.60
CA GLU A 356 -13.74 8.27 3.96
C GLU A 356 -14.09 7.08 3.04
N THR A 357 -13.08 6.51 2.37
CA THR A 357 -13.27 5.41 1.42
C THR A 357 -12.89 4.04 1.97
N GLU A 358 -12.35 3.99 3.20
CA GLU A 358 -11.72 2.80 3.81
C GLU A 358 -10.62 2.16 2.93
N ALA A 359 -10.06 2.94 1.99
CA ALA A 359 -9.12 2.41 1.02
C ALA A 359 -7.75 2.23 1.65
N LEU A 360 -7.24 0.99 1.58
CA LEU A 360 -5.91 0.65 2.05
C LEU A 360 -4.85 1.20 1.08
N LEU A 361 -4.09 2.17 1.55
CA LEU A 361 -3.04 2.82 0.79
C LEU A 361 -1.74 2.01 0.87
N PHE A 362 -1.40 1.57 2.09
CA PHE A 362 -0.18 0.80 2.37
C PHE A 362 -0.40 -0.24 3.47
N VAL A 363 0.37 -1.33 3.36
CA VAL A 363 0.47 -2.41 4.34
C VAL A 363 1.92 -2.52 4.77
N GLY A 364 2.16 -2.69 6.07
CA GLY A 364 3.48 -3.01 6.56
C GLY A 364 3.51 -3.86 7.82
N ARG A 365 4.67 -4.49 8.01
CA ARG A 365 5.08 -5.19 9.22
C ARG A 365 6.47 -4.71 9.59
N VAL A 366 6.63 -4.25 10.83
CA VAL A 366 7.93 -3.90 11.41
C VAL A 366 8.33 -5.01 12.38
N ILE A 367 9.44 -5.68 12.06
CA ILE A 367 10.09 -6.70 12.90
C ILE A 367 11.29 -6.10 13.63
N ASP A 368 12.10 -5.31 12.90
CA ASP A 368 13.26 -4.60 13.45
C ASP A 368 13.23 -3.14 12.96
N PRO A 369 12.84 -2.17 13.81
CA PRO A 369 12.76 -0.76 13.43
C PRO A 369 14.13 -0.12 13.18
N SER A 370 15.24 -0.80 13.50
CA SER A 370 16.60 -0.32 13.21
C SER A 370 17.09 -0.70 11.80
N ARG A 371 16.29 -1.45 11.03
CA ARG A 371 16.62 -1.91 9.68
C ARG A 371 15.63 -1.37 8.65
N ASN A 372 16.15 -1.12 7.45
CA ASN A 372 15.36 -0.73 6.26
C ASN A 372 14.61 -1.91 5.65
#